data_AF-A0A943G1X6-F1
#
_entry.id   AF-A0A943G1X6-F1
#
_cell.length_a   1.000
_cell.length_b   1.000
_cell.length_c   1.000
_cell.angle_alpha   90.00
_cell.angle_beta   90.00
_cell.angle_gamma   90.00
#
_symmetry.space_group_name_H-M   'P 1'
#
loop_
_entity.id
_entity.type
_entity.pdbx_description
1 polymer ?
#
loop_
_entity_poly.entity_id
_entity_poly.type
_entity_poly.pdbx_seq_one_letter_code
_entity_poly.pdbx_strand_id
1 'polypeptide(L)'
;ARGGYDVIVDGIVGPWFLEPWLNIVQEHYEVHYIVLRASKEETMKRAIERSKLDRETNIELVETMWKQFSNLGIYELNVIDTTTHSIKDTVSAVKEKIASGTALLF
;
A
#
# COMPACT_ATOMS: atom_id res chain seq x y z
N ALA A 1 -5.70 17.27 5.71
CA ALA A 1 -4.73 18.10 4.99
C ALA A 1 -5.02 19.59 5.18
N ARG A 2 -5.86 20.23 4.34
CA ARG A 2 -6.13 21.69 4.43
C ARG A 2 -6.72 22.18 5.77
N GLY A 3 -7.41 21.32 6.50
CA GLY A 3 -7.92 21.60 7.85
C GLY A 3 -6.93 21.33 9.00
N GLY A 4 -5.65 21.03 8.72
CA GLY A 4 -4.64 20.75 9.75
C GLY A 4 -4.61 19.30 10.27
N TYR A 5 -5.37 18.39 9.67
CA TYR A 5 -5.39 16.97 10.05
C TYR A 5 -4.46 16.12 9.18
N ASP A 6 -3.87 15.09 9.80
CA ASP A 6 -3.32 13.93 9.10
C ASP A 6 -4.44 13.16 8.40
N VAL A 7 -4.18 12.71 7.17
CA VAL A 7 -5.15 11.99 6.35
C VAL A 7 -4.56 10.66 5.95
N ILE A 8 -5.28 9.58 6.25
CA ILE A 8 -4.92 8.22 5.84
C ILE A 8 -5.86 7.82 4.71
N VAL A 9 -5.29 7.36 3.60
CA VAL A 9 -6.02 6.86 2.45
C VAL A 9 -5.76 5.36 2.37
N ASP A 10 -6.78 4.57 2.68
CA ASP A 10 -6.72 3.11 2.63
C ASP A 10 -7.38 2.61 1.34
N GLY A 11 -6.56 2.14 0.41
CA GLY A 11 -7.04 1.67 -0.89
C GLY A 11 -5.90 1.18 -1.79
N ILE A 12 -6.28 0.63 -2.94
CA ILE A 12 -5.33 0.20 -3.98
C ILE A 12 -4.88 1.43 -4.76
N VAL A 13 -3.69 1.92 -4.45
CA VAL A 13 -3.02 3.00 -5.19
C VAL A 13 -1.72 2.42 -5.74
N GLY A 14 -1.68 2.16 -7.04
CA GLY A 14 -0.47 1.69 -7.72
C GLY A 14 0.37 2.84 -8.27
N PRO A 15 1.61 2.59 -8.72
CA PRO A 15 2.47 3.60 -9.33
C PRO A 15 1.82 4.37 -10.49
N TRP A 16 0.94 3.70 -11.24
CA TRP A 16 0.16 4.28 -12.34
C TRP A 16 -0.91 5.30 -11.91
N PHE A 17 -1.12 5.48 -10.60
CA PHE A 17 -2.07 6.43 -10.04
C PHE A 17 -1.42 7.40 -9.04
N LEU A 18 -0.08 7.56 -9.12
CA LEU A 18 0.65 8.45 -8.20
C LEU A 18 0.58 9.94 -8.59
N GLU A 19 0.24 10.28 -9.83
CA GLU A 19 0.23 11.66 -10.32
C GLU A 19 -0.60 12.63 -9.45
N PRO A 20 -1.84 12.31 -9.01
CA PRO A 20 -2.59 13.22 -8.14
C PRO A 20 -1.90 13.49 -6.80
N TRP A 21 -1.15 12.51 -6.27
CA TRP A 21 -0.43 12.63 -5.00
C TRP A 21 0.85 13.44 -5.16
N LEU A 22 1.56 13.26 -6.28
CA LEU A 22 2.72 14.08 -6.63
C LEU A 22 2.33 15.56 -6.79
N ASN A 23 1.17 15.83 -7.40
CA ASN A 23 0.65 17.20 -7.48
C ASN A 23 0.37 17.82 -6.10
N ILE A 24 -0.08 17.02 -5.13
CA ILE A 24 -0.29 17.46 -3.75
C ILE A 24 1.05 17.76 -3.04
N VAL A 25 2.10 16.98 -3.33
CA VAL A 25 3.46 17.28 -2.82
C VAL A 25 3.94 18.65 -3.33
N GLN A 26 3.64 19.02 -4.57
CA GLN A 26 3.95 20.35 -5.12
C GLN A 26 3.20 21.50 -4.41
N GLU A 27 2.09 21.21 -3.73
CA GLU A 27 1.39 22.16 -2.85
C GLU A 27 1.99 22.23 -1.42
N HIS A 28 3.19 21.65 -1.22
CA HIS A 28 3.92 21.59 0.06
C HIS A 28 3.28 20.71 1.15
N TYR A 29 2.47 19.72 0.76
CA TYR A 29 2.03 18.68 1.69
C TYR A 29 3.06 17.55 1.77
N GLU A 30 3.27 17.07 2.99
CA GLU A 30 4.02 15.84 3.23
C GLU A 30 3.13 14.63 2.88
N VAL A 31 3.55 13.85 1.88
CA VAL A 31 2.82 12.65 1.44
C VAL A 31 3.71 11.43 1.58
N HIS A 32 3.28 10.50 2.43
CA HIS A 32 3.93 9.19 2.59
C HIS A 32 3.19 8.15 1.76
N TYR A 33 3.89 7.52 0.83
CA TYR A 33 3.40 6.38 0.08
C TYR A 33 3.98 5.09 0.68
N ILE A 34 3.09 4.23 1.17
CA ILE A 34 3.46 2.99 1.85
C ILE A 34 2.66 1.85 1.23
N VAL A 35 3.36 0.80 0.81
CA VAL A 35 2.72 -0.39 0.25
C VAL A 35 2.87 -1.53 1.24
N LEU A 36 1.75 -2.06 1.72
CA LEU A 36 1.74 -3.29 2.52
C LEU A 36 1.65 -4.48 1.55
N ARG A 37 2.75 -5.22 1.42
CA ARG A 37 2.81 -6.38 0.52
C ARG A 37 3.02 -7.65 1.33
N ALA A 38 2.26 -8.69 1.04
CA ALA A 38 2.49 -10.03 1.56
C ALA A 38 2.86 -10.96 0.40
N SER A 39 3.30 -12.17 0.71
CA SER A 39 3.48 -13.22 -0.30
C SER A 39 2.19 -13.47 -1.07
N LYS A 40 2.31 -14.07 -2.26
CA LYS A 40 1.14 -14.40 -3.08
C LYS A 40 0.21 -15.33 -2.31
N GLU A 41 0.77 -16.35 -1.66
CA GLU A 41 0.03 -17.36 -0.90
C GLU A 41 -0.79 -16.71 0.22
N GLU A 42 -0.17 -15.84 1.01
CA GLU A 42 -0.83 -15.17 2.13
C GLU A 42 -1.87 -14.15 1.65
N THR A 43 -1.59 -13.44 0.55
CA THR A 43 -2.55 -12.51 -0.08
C THR A 43 -3.79 -13.26 -0.56
N MET A 44 -3.61 -14.38 -1.26
CA MET A 44 -4.72 -15.21 -1.76
C MET A 44 -5.56 -15.74 -0.60
N LYS A 45 -4.90 -16.26 0.45
CA LYS A 45 -5.58 -16.76 1.65
C LYS A 45 -6.48 -15.68 2.27
N ARG A 46 -5.95 -14.47 2.50
CA ARG A 46 -6.70 -13.34 3.10
C ARG A 46 -7.82 -12.81 2.20
N ALA A 47 -7.62 -12.82 0.88
CA ALA A 47 -8.56 -12.22 -0.05
C ALA A 47 -9.74 -13.14 -0.40
N ILE A 48 -9.52 -14.46 -0.49
CA ILE A 48 -10.57 -15.45 -0.79
C ILE A 48 -11.60 -15.53 0.35
N GLU A 49 -11.21 -15.25 1.60
CA GLU A 49 -12.13 -15.22 2.74
C GLU A 49 -13.16 -14.06 2.67
N ARG A 50 -13.02 -13.12 1.72
CA ARG A 50 -13.93 -11.97 1.57
C ARG A 50 -15.09 -12.32 0.61
N SER A 51 -16.32 -12.26 1.12
CA SER A 51 -17.55 -12.65 0.39
C SER A 51 -18.12 -11.58 -0.56
N LYS A 52 -17.29 -10.71 -1.14
CA LYS A 52 -17.77 -9.56 -1.96
C LYS A 52 -18.00 -9.89 -3.43
N LEU A 53 -17.25 -10.85 -3.97
CA LEU A 53 -17.31 -11.31 -5.35
C LEU A 53 -17.47 -12.83 -5.36
N ASP A 54 -17.86 -13.41 -6.49
CA ASP A 54 -17.74 -14.84 -6.67
C ASP A 54 -16.26 -15.27 -6.59
N ARG A 55 -16.04 -16.54 -6.26
CA ARG A 55 -14.71 -17.05 -5.93
C ARG A 55 -13.73 -16.96 -7.11
N GLU A 56 -14.19 -17.20 -8.33
CA GLU A 56 -13.32 -17.22 -9.52
C GLU A 56 -12.88 -15.80 -9.87
N THR A 57 -13.83 -14.87 -9.96
CA THR A 57 -13.54 -13.45 -10.21
C THR A 57 -12.62 -12.87 -9.13
N ASN A 58 -12.83 -13.23 -7.86
CA ASN A 58 -11.97 -12.77 -6.77
C ASN A 58 -10.53 -13.30 -6.92
N ILE A 59 -10.36 -14.57 -7.29
CA ILE A 59 -9.03 -15.16 -7.50
C ILE A 59 -8.29 -14.45 -8.63
N GLU A 60 -8.94 -14.26 -9.78
CA GLU A 60 -8.34 -13.62 -10.95
C GLU A 60 -7.94 -12.17 -10.66
N LEU A 61 -8.81 -11.42 -9.97
CA LEU A 61 -8.55 -10.05 -9.59
C LEU A 61 -7.35 -9.96 -8.63
N VAL A 62 -7.32 -10.79 -7.59
CA VAL A 62 -6.25 -10.77 -6.59
C VAL A 62 -4.93 -11.18 -7.22
N GLU A 63 -4.92 -12.18 -8.10
CA GLU A 63 -3.70 -12.59 -8.80
C GLU A 63 -3.18 -11.49 -9.72
N THR A 64 -4.07 -10.83 -10.47
CA THR A 64 -3.71 -9.72 -11.36
C THR A 64 -3.13 -8.56 -10.57
N MET A 65 -3.81 -8.14 -9.50
CA MET A 65 -3.34 -7.06 -8.64
C MET A 65 -2.01 -7.42 -7.97
N TRP A 66 -1.86 -8.62 -7.42
CA TRP A 66 -0.62 -9.03 -6.76
C TRP A 66 0.58 -8.97 -7.72
N LYS A 67 0.41 -9.41 -8.97
CA LYS A 67 1.47 -9.32 -10.00
C LYS A 67 1.90 -7.87 -10.24
N GLN A 68 0.94 -6.95 -10.36
CA GLN A 68 1.25 -5.53 -10.57
C GLN A 68 2.00 -4.90 -9.38
N PHE A 69 1.78 -5.39 -8.15
CA PHE A 69 2.47 -4.91 -6.95
C PHE A 69 3.72 -5.73 -6.58
N SER A 70 4.01 -6.83 -7.28
CA SER A 70 5.18 -7.68 -7.01
C SER A 70 6.52 -7.05 -7.45
N ASN A 71 6.46 -6.04 -8.31
CA ASN A 71 7.61 -5.24 -8.72
C ASN A 71 7.17 -3.79 -8.98
N LEU A 72 7.54 -2.89 -8.09
CA LEU A 72 7.19 -1.47 -8.13
C LEU A 72 8.36 -0.58 -8.57
N GLY A 73 9.46 -1.17 -9.04
CA GLY A 73 10.66 -0.44 -9.46
C GLY A 73 11.24 0.42 -8.33
N ILE A 74 11.32 1.73 -8.54
CA ILE A 74 11.87 2.67 -7.55
C ILE A 74 11.08 2.67 -6.22
N TYR A 75 9.79 2.33 -6.29
CA TYR A 75 8.91 2.30 -5.11
C TYR A 75 9.00 0.98 -4.33
N GLU A 76 9.92 0.09 -4.67
CA GLU A 76 10.25 -1.05 -3.79
C GLU A 76 10.73 -0.58 -2.42
N LEU A 77 11.38 0.59 -2.36
CA LEU A 77 11.74 1.25 -1.11
C LEU A 77 10.52 1.60 -0.25
N ASN A 78 9.33 1.74 -0.84
CA ASN A 78 8.07 2.09 -0.18
C ASN A 78 7.34 0.88 0.41
N VAL A 79 7.81 -0.34 0.10
CA VAL A 79 7.16 -1.58 0.51
C VAL A 79 7.51 -1.94 1.95
N ILE A 80 6.51 -2.40 2.69
CA ILE A 80 6.66 -3.16 3.94
C ILE A 80 6.18 -4.58 3.65
N ASP A 81 7.08 -5.55 3.81
CA ASP A 81 6.68 -6.96 3.79
C ASP A 81 5.88 -7.27 5.07
N THR A 82 4.65 -7.74 4.89
CA THR A 82 3.69 -8.05 5.97
C THR A 82 3.31 -9.52 6.00
N THR A 83 4.07 -10.37 5.30
CA THR A 83 3.79 -11.82 5.19
C THR A 83 3.67 -12.48 6.55
N THR A 84 4.60 -12.19 7.46
CA THR A 84 4.67 -12.78 8.81
C THR A 84 4.30 -11.81 9.92
N HIS A 85 3.93 -10.58 9.58
CA HIS A 85 3.64 -9.56 10.58
C HIS A 85 2.33 -9.83 11.31
N SER A 86 2.34 -9.60 12.63
CA SER A 86 1.11 -9.32 13.35
C SER A 86 0.60 -7.90 13.02
N ILE A 87 -0.61 -7.58 13.47
CA ILE A 87 -1.15 -6.21 13.38
C ILE A 87 -0.20 -5.22 14.08
N LYS A 88 0.32 -5.58 15.25
CA LYS A 88 1.21 -4.71 16.04
C LYS A 88 2.53 -4.46 15.31
N ASP A 89 3.09 -5.49 14.68
CA ASP A 89 4.34 -5.37 13.93
C ASP A 89 4.14 -4.49 12.70
N THR A 90 3.02 -4.68 11.98
CA THR A 90 2.65 -3.84 10.83
C THR A 90 2.51 -2.37 11.23
N VAL A 91 1.80 -2.08 12.32
CA VAL A 91 1.63 -0.71 12.83
C VAL A 91 2.98 -0.10 13.22
N SER A 92 3.85 -0.87 13.86
CA SER A 92 5.18 -0.40 14.27
C SER A 92 6.05 -0.06 13.06
N ALA A 93 6.07 -0.94 12.05
CA ALA A 93 6.80 -0.73 10.80
C ALA A 93 6.30 0.49 10.03
N VAL A 94 4.98 0.69 9.94
CA VAL A 94 4.40 1.90 9.29
C VAL A 94 4.84 3.17 10.02
N LYS A 95 4.78 3.19 11.36
CA LYS A 95 5.21 4.35 12.15
C LYS A 95 6.69 4.67 11.97
N GLU A 96 7.54 3.64 11.96
CA GLU A 96 8.98 3.80 11.73
C GLU A 96 9.26 4.33 10.32
N LYS A 97 8.53 3.85 9.32
CA LYS A 97 8.70 4.30 7.93
C LYS A 97 8.32 5.76 7.72
N ILE A 98 7.25 6.20 8.39
CA ILE A 98 6.84 7.61 8.43
C ILE A 98 7.91 8.44 9.17
N ALA A 99 8.31 8.02 10.37
CA ALA A 99 9.28 8.77 11.20
C ALA A 99 10.67 8.90 10.55
N SER A 100 11.08 7.90 9.75
CA SER A 100 12.35 7.93 9.02
C SER A 100 12.30 8.72 7.72
N GLY A 101 11.12 9.14 7.26
CA GLY A 101 10.94 9.83 5.97
C GLY A 101 11.19 8.95 4.74
N THR A 102 11.41 7.64 4.93
CA THR A 102 11.73 6.70 3.83
C THR A 102 10.52 6.34 2.96
N ALA A 103 9.32 6.80 3.33
CA ALA A 103 8.10 6.66 2.55
C ALA A 103 7.69 7.95 1.81
N LEU A 104 8.45 9.04 1.94
CA LEU A 104 8.10 10.31 1.30
C LEU A 104 8.07 10.16 -0.23
N LEU A 105 6.99 10.68 -0.83
CA LEU A 105 6.93 10.94 -2.26
C LEU A 105 7.67 12.23 -2.59
N PHE A 106 8.43 12.21 -3.68
CA PHE A 106 9.22 13.32 -4.21
C PHE A 106 8.94 13.54 -5.70
#